data_AF-A0A3P9M4Z6-F1
#
_entry.id   AF-A0A3P9M4Z6-F1
#
_cell.length_a   1.000
_cell.length_b   1.000
_cell.length_c   1.000
_cell.angle_alpha   90.00
_cell.angle_beta   90.00
_cell.angle_gamma   90.00
#
_symmetry.space_group_name_H-M   'P 1'
#
loop_
_entity.id
_entity.type
_entity.pdbx_description
1 polymer ?
#
loop_
_entity_poly.entity_id
_entity_poly.type
_entity_poly.pdbx_seq_one_letter_code
_entity_poly.pdbx_strand_id
1 'polypeptide(L)' 'MQTFPVQGRKKVTFTKRKFGLMKKAYELSVLCDCEIALIIFNSTNRLFQYASTDMDKVLLKYTEYSETSSFVTRECLMN' A
#
# COMPACT_ATOMS: atom_id res chain seq x y z
N MET A 1 -11.31 -6.32 13.14
CA MET A 1 -10.20 -5.33 13.13
C MET A 1 -10.75 -3.99 13.61
N GLN A 2 -10.34 -3.49 14.78
CA GLN A 2 -10.83 -2.21 15.35
C GLN A 2 -9.73 -1.13 15.32
N THR A 3 -10.14 0.14 15.34
CA THR A 3 -9.21 1.27 15.47
C THR A 3 -8.66 1.35 16.90
N PHE A 4 -7.36 1.58 17.06
CA PHE A 4 -6.78 1.76 18.41
C PHE A 4 -7.38 3.01 19.08
N PRO A 5 -7.84 2.96 20.34
CA PRO A 5 -8.45 4.13 20.99
C PRO A 5 -7.41 5.21 21.36
N VAL A 6 -6.17 4.81 21.69
CA VAL A 6 -5.12 5.72 22.19
C VAL A 6 -4.22 6.25 21.07
N GLN A 7 -4.05 7.58 20.98
CA GLN A 7 -3.28 8.24 19.91
C GLN A 7 -1.80 7.81 19.85
N GLY A 8 -1.12 7.62 21.00
CA GLY A 8 0.26 7.13 21.03
C GLY A 8 0.39 5.71 20.45
N ARG A 9 -0.53 4.81 20.80
CA ARG A 9 -0.58 3.43 20.28
C ARG A 9 -0.89 3.40 18.78
N LYS A 10 -1.73 4.33 18.28
CA LYS A 10 -1.99 4.50 16.83
C LYS A 10 -0.70 4.81 16.06
N LYS A 11 0.08 5.78 16.54
CA LYS A 11 1.33 6.21 15.88
C LYS A 11 2.36 5.09 15.83
N VAL A 12 2.64 4.45 16.97
CA VAL A 12 3.60 3.33 17.03
C VAL A 12 3.16 2.17 16.13
N THR A 13 1.88 1.82 16.18
CA THR A 13 1.36 0.71 15.36
C THR A 13 1.39 1.04 13.87
N PHE A 14 1.04 2.27 13.49
CA PHE A 14 1.15 2.73 12.10
C PHE A 14 2.59 2.60 11.60
N THR A 15 3.57 3.11 12.35
CA THR A 15 4.98 3.01 11.96
C THR A 15 5.42 1.56 11.77
N LYS A 16 5.12 0.68 12.74
CA LYS A 16 5.51 -0.74 12.69
C LYS A 16 4.81 -1.48 11.54
N ARG A 17 3.49 -1.32 11.38
CA ARG A 17 2.72 -2.01 10.34
C ARG A 17 3.04 -1.50 8.94
N LYS A 18 3.24 -0.19 8.78
CA LYS A 18 3.66 0.41 7.50
C LYS A 18 5.00 -0.16 7.05
N PHE A 19 5.97 -0.24 7.96
CA PHE A 19 7.29 -0.83 7.65
C PHE A 19 7.19 -2.32 7.31
N GLY A 20 6.44 -3.10 8.10
CA GLY A 20 6.21 -4.52 7.82
C GLY A 20 5.52 -4.75 6.47
N LEU A 21 4.59 -3.88 6.08
CA LEU A 21 3.93 -3.93 4.78
C LEU A 21 4.90 -3.63 3.63
N MET A 22 5.73 -2.59 3.77
CA MET A 22 6.78 -2.24 2.79
C MET A 22 7.78 -3.38 2.62
N LYS A 23 8.18 -4.07 3.71
CA LYS A 23 9.07 -5.23 3.65
C LYS A 23 8.47 -6.39 2.85
N LYS A 24 7.18 -6.68 3.08
CA LYS A 24 6.46 -7.73 2.32
C LYS A 24 6.33 -7.39 0.84
N ALA A 25 6.03 -6.12 0.53
CA ALA A 25 5.97 -5.65 -0.85
C ALA A 25 7.32 -5.80 -1.56
N TYR A 26 8.41 -5.42 -0.88
CA TYR A 26 9.76 -5.63 -1.38
C TYR A 26 10.06 -7.12 -1.63
N GLU A 27 9.82 -7.98 -0.65
CA GLU A 27 10.03 -9.43 -0.77
C GLU A 27 9.26 -10.00 -1.98
N LEU A 28 7.98 -9.61 -2.14
CA LEU A 28 7.15 -10.05 -3.26
C LEU A 28 7.70 -9.56 -4.62
N SER A 29 8.09 -8.28 -4.70
CA SER A 29 8.65 -7.70 -5.93
C SER A 29 9.91 -8.44 -6.40
N VAL A 30 10.78 -8.83 -5.47
CA VAL A 30 12.01 -9.56 -5.77
C VAL A 30 11.74 -11.02 -6.10
N LEU A 31 10.87 -11.70 -5.34
CA LEU A 31 10.61 -13.14 -5.54
C LEU A 31 9.84 -13.44 -6.82
N CYS A 32 8.98 -12.52 -7.26
CA CYS A 32 8.08 -12.73 -8.39
C CYS A 32 8.36 -11.81 -9.58
N ASP A 33 9.46 -11.04 -9.54
CA ASP A 33 9.83 -10.06 -10.58
C ASP A 33 8.67 -9.15 -10.99
N CYS A 34 8.05 -8.52 -9.98
CA CYS A 34 6.85 -7.70 -10.19
C CYS A 34 7.01 -6.25 -9.71
N GLU A 35 6.38 -5.33 -10.43
CA GLU A 35 6.35 -3.92 -10.09
C GLU A 35 5.21 -3.64 -9.09
N ILE A 36 5.55 -3.05 -7.95
CA ILE A 36 4.61 -2.79 -6.87
C ILE A 36 4.72 -1.32 -6.46
N ALA A 37 3.58 -0.62 -6.41
CA ALA A 37 3.43 0.68 -5.79
C ALA A 37 2.49 0.60 -4.59
N LEU A 38 2.86 1.26 -3.49
CA LEU A 38 2.01 1.46 -2.31
C LEU A 38 1.86 2.95 -2.02
N ILE A 39 0.61 3.38 -1.87
CA ILE A 39 0.22 4.73 -1.49
C ILE A 39 -0.60 4.64 -0.20
N ILE A 40 -0.18 5.37 0.83
CA ILE A 40 -0.82 5.35 2.14
C ILE A 40 -1.06 6.79 2.59
N PHE A 41 -2.32 7.17 2.75
CA PHE A 41 -2.72 8.38 3.47
C PHE A 41 -3.12 8.03 4.89
N ASN A 42 -2.62 8.79 5.87
CA ASN A 42 -3.09 8.67 7.24
C ASN A 42 -4.31 9.59 7.48
N SER A 43 -4.87 9.56 8.70
CA SER A 43 -6.02 10.40 9.07
C SER A 43 -5.74 11.91 9.09
N THR A 44 -4.47 12.32 8.94
CA THR A 44 -4.06 13.73 8.85
C THR A 44 -3.67 14.10 7.42
N ASN A 45 -4.10 13.32 6.42
CA ASN A 45 -3.79 13.47 5.00
C ASN A 45 -2.29 13.51 4.66
N ARG A 46 -1.43 12.96 5.54
CA ARG A 46 0.00 12.81 5.24
C ARG A 46 0.21 11.61 4.34
N LEU A 47 0.85 11.85 3.20
CA LEU A 47 1.25 10.83 2.24
C LEU A 47 2.50 10.08 2.71
N PHE A 48 2.45 8.76 2.57
CA PHE A 48 3.58 7.86 2.64
C PHE A 48 3.53 6.94 1.43
N GLN A 49 4.66 6.79 0.74
CA GLN A 49 4.73 5.99 -0.48
C GLN A 49 5.91 5.04 -0.47
N TYR A 50 5.79 3.97 -1.26
CA TYR A 50 6.86 3.04 -1.59
C TYR A 50 6.62 2.54 -3.02
N ALA A 51 7.68 2.40 -3.80
CA ALA A 51 7.66 1.70 -5.08
C ALA A 51 8.83 0.72 -5.12
N SER A 52 8.66 -0.45 -5.73
CA SER A 52 9.78 -1.39 -5.94
C SER A 52 10.80 -0.86 -6.93
N THR A 53 10.36 -0.02 -7.87
CA THR A 53 11.19 0.69 -8.85
C THR A 53 11.00 2.21 -8.69
N ASP A 54 10.32 2.85 -9.63
CA ASP A 54 10.03 4.28 -9.65
C ASP A 54 8.52 4.49 -9.56
N MET A 55 8.07 5.40 -8.68
CA MET A 55 6.64 5.62 -8.45
C MET A 55 5.93 6.13 -9.69
N ASP A 56 6.53 7.08 -10.40
CA ASP A 56 5.92 7.71 -11.56
C ASP A 56 5.78 6.71 -12.71
N LYS A 57 6.77 5.82 -12.90
CA LYS A 57 6.70 4.72 -13.87
C LYS A 57 5.54 3.76 -13.59
N VAL A 58 5.38 3.32 -12.34
CA VAL A 58 4.31 2.37 -12.00
C VAL A 58 2.93 3.03 -12.13
N LEU A 59 2.81 4.30 -11.77
CA LEU A 59 1.56 5.07 -11.94
C LEU A 59 1.22 5.32 -13.40
N LEU A 60 2.20 5.67 -14.23
CA LEU A 60 2.00 5.83 -15.67
C LEU A 60 1.49 4.52 -16.28
N LYS A 61 2.17 3.41 -15.98
CA LYS A 61 1.75 2.07 -16.42
C LYS A 61 0.33 1.73 -15.96
N TYR A 62 -0.05 2.09 -14.74
CA TYR A 62 -1.42 1.90 -14.24
C TYR A 62 -2.45 2.70 -15.05
N THR A 63 -2.16 3.97 -15.36
CA THR A 63 -3.07 4.81 -16.15
C THR A 63 -3.24 4.32 -17.59
N GLU A 64 -2.22 3.69 -18.16
CA GLU A 64 -2.27 3.07 -19.49
C GLU A 64 -3.07 1.75 -19.51
N TYR A 65 -3.24 1.09 -18.35
CA TYR A 65 -3.83 -0.25 -18.23
C TYR A 65 -5.31 -0.27 -17.84
N SER A 66 -6.01 0.87 -17.88
CA SER A 66 -7.30 1.12 -17.21
C SER A 66 -8.52 0.30 -17.68
N GLU A 67 -8.36 -0.71 -18.55
CA GLU A 67 -9.49 -1.54 -19.03
C GLU A 67 -9.58 -2.95 -18.41
N THR A 68 -8.54 -3.47 -17.74
CA THR A 68 -8.49 -4.92 -17.38
C THR A 68 -8.00 -5.24 -15.96
N SER A 69 -8.07 -4.31 -15.01
CA SER A 69 -7.64 -4.59 -13.63
C SER A 69 -8.77 -5.11 -12.73
N SER A 70 -8.50 -6.21 -12.02
CA SER A 70 -9.33 -6.72 -10.93
C SER A 70 -9.32 -5.73 -9.76
N PHE A 71 -10.41 -4.99 -9.59
CA PHE A 71 -10.58 -4.13 -8.44
C PHE A 71 -10.82 -4.97 -7.18
N VAL A 72 -9.83 -5.03 -6.29
CA VAL A 72 -10.05 -5.51 -4.91
C VAL A 72 -10.35 -4.29 -4.05
N THR A 73 -11.60 -3.82 -4.09
CA THR A 73 -12.08 -2.87 -3.08
C THR A 73 -12.41 -3.62 -1.79
N ARG A 74 -12.54 -2.89 -0.68
CA ARG A 74 -12.98 -3.48 0.60
C ARG A 74 -14.32 -4.23 0.51
N GLU A 75 -15.13 -3.97 -0.51
CA GLU A 75 -16.37 -4.71 -0.76
C GLU A 75 -16.10 -6.17 -1.13
N CYS A 76 -15.06 -6.47 -1.93
CA CYS A 76 -14.74 -7.85 -2.31
C CYS A 76 -14.15 -8.70 -1.17
N LEU A 77 -13.59 -8.10 -0.12
CA LEU A 77 -12.98 -8.82 1.01
C LEU A 77 -13.99 -9.19 2.12
N MET A 78 -15.27 -8.84 1.95
CA MET A 78 -16.36 -9.17 2.89
C MET A 78 -17.39 -10.16 2.33
N ASN A 79 -17.10 -10.78 1.17
CA ASN A 79 -17.88 -11.90 0.63
C ASN A 79 -17.25 -13.24 1.01
#